data_AF-A0A976C991-F1
#
_entry.id   AF-A0A976C991-F1
#
_cell.length_a   1.000
_cell.length_b   1.000
_cell.length_c   1.000
_cell.angle_alpha   90.00
_cell.angle_beta   90.00
_cell.angle_gamma   90.00
#
_symmetry.space_group_name_H-M   'P 1'
#
loop_
_entity.id
_entity.type
_entity.pdbx_description
1 polymer ?
#
loop_
_entity_poly.entity_id
_entity_poly.type
_entity_poly.pdbx_seq_one_letter_code
_entity_poly.pdbx_strand_id
1 'polypeptide(L)'
;MRRSQSTINITYRYILLAINITIRYIISMHTIIYTKSAQQSLKNMQSAKAAQILEKVEHIARDPHGVHNNVTKLQGRDGYRLRVGDWRVLYTINNNQLVLLVVDVLPRGDAYRH
;
A
#
# COMPACT_ATOMS: atom_id res chain seq x y z
N MET A 1 3.59 -22.53 -46.22
CA MET A 1 4.29 -21.66 -45.24
C MET A 1 3.25 -21.03 -44.30
N ARG A 2 2.80 -21.78 -43.27
CA ARG A 2 1.71 -21.41 -42.32
C ARG A 2 2.25 -21.16 -40.90
N ARG A 3 3.47 -20.65 -40.77
CA ARG A 3 3.95 -20.05 -39.53
C ARG A 3 3.89 -18.56 -39.79
N SER A 4 3.02 -17.79 -39.12
CA SER A 4 3.16 -16.32 -38.92
C SER A 4 1.86 -15.55 -38.54
N GLN A 5 0.71 -16.16 -38.22
CA GLN A 5 -0.44 -15.37 -37.67
C GLN A 5 -0.73 -15.68 -36.20
N SER A 6 -0.59 -16.93 -35.77
CA SER A 6 -0.81 -17.34 -34.39
C SER A 6 0.25 -16.77 -33.43
N THR A 7 1.53 -16.84 -33.79
CA THR A 7 2.62 -16.31 -32.95
C THR A 7 2.55 -14.80 -32.83
N ILE A 8 2.22 -14.07 -33.90
CA ILE A 8 2.00 -12.62 -33.87
C ILE A 8 0.86 -12.30 -32.89
N ASN A 9 -0.31 -12.94 -33.02
CA ASN A 9 -1.43 -12.70 -32.10
C ASN A 9 -1.09 -13.05 -30.64
N ILE A 10 -0.28 -14.07 -30.39
CA ILE A 10 0.18 -14.44 -29.06
C ILE A 10 1.14 -13.39 -28.50
N THR A 11 2.18 -13.00 -29.25
CA THR A 11 3.16 -11.99 -28.84
C THR A 11 2.50 -10.64 -28.58
N TYR A 12 1.58 -10.20 -29.44
CA TYR A 12 0.81 -8.97 -29.23
C TYR A 12 -0.06 -9.04 -27.96
N ARG A 13 -0.69 -10.18 -27.65
CA ARG A 13 -1.43 -10.36 -26.39
C ARG A 13 -0.52 -10.27 -25.17
N TYR A 14 0.68 -10.87 -25.22
CA TYR A 14 1.64 -10.74 -24.12
C TYR A 14 2.14 -9.31 -23.95
N ILE A 15 2.46 -8.61 -25.04
CA ILE A 15 2.88 -7.20 -25.01
C ILE A 15 1.77 -6.32 -24.45
N LEU A 16 0.53 -6.45 -24.95
CA LEU A 16 -0.61 -5.68 -24.46
C LEU A 16 -0.93 -5.97 -22.99
N LEU A 17 -0.82 -7.24 -22.56
CA LEU A 17 -0.99 -7.61 -21.15
C LEU A 17 0.10 -6.97 -20.28
N ALA A 18 1.36 -7.07 -20.68
CA ALA A 18 2.48 -6.46 -19.96
C ALA A 18 2.34 -4.94 -19.87
N ILE A 19 2.01 -4.27 -20.98
CA ILE A 19 1.75 -2.82 -21.01
C ILE A 19 0.62 -2.44 -20.06
N ASN A 20 -0.52 -3.14 -20.08
CA ASN A 20 -1.64 -2.85 -19.19
C ASN A 20 -1.28 -3.06 -17.72
N ILE A 21 -0.52 -4.11 -17.39
CA ILE A 21 -0.03 -4.37 -16.04
C ILE A 21 0.92 -3.27 -15.60
N THR A 22 1.88 -2.88 -16.45
CA THR A 22 2.86 -1.84 -16.14
C THR A 22 2.20 -0.47 -16.00
N ILE A 23 1.24 -0.12 -16.88
CA ILE A 23 0.47 1.13 -16.77
C ILE A 23 -0.36 1.12 -15.48
N ARG A 24 -1.05 0.02 -15.16
CA ARG A 24 -1.76 -0.12 -13.87
C ARG A 24 -0.83 0.07 -12.69
N TYR A 25 0.36 -0.54 -12.73
CA TYR A 25 1.35 -0.43 -11.67
C TYR A 25 1.83 1.01 -11.49
N ILE A 26 2.24 1.69 -12.57
CA ILE A 26 2.73 3.08 -12.52
C ILE A 26 1.66 4.04 -12.00
N ILE A 27 0.41 3.89 -12.43
CA ILE A 27 -0.70 4.77 -12.01
C ILE A 27 -1.18 4.46 -10.58
N SER A 28 -0.96 3.24 -10.10
CA SER A 28 -1.40 2.83 -8.75
C SER A 28 -0.40 3.19 -7.66
N MET A 29 0.89 3.37 -7.97
CA MET A 29 1.88 3.73 -6.95
C MET A 29 1.57 5.09 -6.31
N HIS A 30 1.46 5.13 -4.99
CA HIS A 30 1.26 6.35 -4.22
C HIS A 30 2.52 6.71 -3.43
N THR A 31 2.80 8.00 -3.33
CA THR A 31 3.83 8.53 -2.44
C THR A 31 3.37 8.40 -1.00
N ILE A 32 4.27 7.97 -0.11
CA ILE A 32 3.95 7.81 1.31
C ILE A 32 4.32 9.09 2.04
N ILE A 33 3.37 9.62 2.82
CA ILE A 33 3.60 10.75 3.71
C ILE A 33 3.29 10.29 5.13
N TYR A 34 4.13 10.65 6.08
CA TYR A 34 3.93 10.35 7.50
C TYR A 34 3.63 11.64 8.26
N THR A 35 2.62 11.61 9.12
CA THR A 35 2.40 12.69 10.09
C THR A 35 3.53 12.72 11.12
N LYS A 36 3.66 13.84 11.83
CA LYS A 36 4.60 13.96 12.96
C LYS A 36 4.37 12.88 14.02
N SER A 37 3.10 12.54 14.31
CA SER A 37 2.75 11.47 15.27
C SER A 37 3.32 10.13 14.81
N ALA A 38 3.02 9.75 13.56
CA ALA A 38 3.49 8.49 12.99
C ALA A 38 5.03 8.40 12.97
N GLN A 39 5.71 9.48 12.57
CA GLN A 39 7.17 9.57 12.60
C GLN A 39 7.73 9.36 14.01
N GLN A 40 7.13 10.01 15.01
CA GLN A 40 7.57 9.90 16.40
C GLN A 40 7.39 8.47 16.94
N SER A 41 6.25 7.84 16.64
CA SER A 41 5.99 6.45 17.03
C SER A 41 6.99 5.49 16.40
N LEU A 42 7.26 5.63 15.09
CA LEU A 42 8.26 4.82 14.38
C LEU A 42 9.68 5.01 14.91
N LYS A 43 10.03 6.24 15.33
CA LYS A 43 11.33 6.55 15.94
C LYS A 43 11.49 5.93 17.33
N ASN A 44 10.41 5.83 18.10
CA ASN A 44 10.44 5.37 19.49
C ASN A 44 10.33 3.84 19.65
N MET A 45 9.93 3.12 18.61
CA MET A 45 9.81 1.67 18.65
C MET A 45 11.14 0.96 18.33
N GLN A 46 11.19 -0.36 18.54
CA GLN A 46 12.33 -1.18 18.14
C GLN A 46 12.58 -1.09 16.63
N SER A 47 13.84 -0.93 16.23
CA SER A 47 14.25 -0.73 14.82
C SER A 47 13.73 -1.83 13.89
N ALA A 48 13.82 -3.09 14.31
CA ALA A 48 13.30 -4.22 13.54
C ALA A 48 11.78 -4.13 13.31
N LYS A 49 11.03 -3.62 14.29
CA LYS A 49 9.58 -3.44 14.16
C LYS A 49 9.23 -2.28 13.23
N ALA A 50 9.96 -1.16 13.33
CA ALA A 50 9.80 -0.01 12.45
C ALA A 50 10.05 -0.43 10.98
N ALA A 51 11.14 -1.16 10.72
CA ALA A 51 11.45 -1.66 9.39
C ALA A 51 10.33 -2.55 8.81
N GLN A 52 9.78 -3.47 9.61
CA GLN A 52 8.64 -4.30 9.18
C GLN A 52 7.37 -3.49 8.87
N ILE A 53 7.14 -2.40 9.58
CA ILE A 53 5.99 -1.52 9.32
C ILE A 53 6.22 -0.74 8.03
N LEU A 54 7.40 -0.15 7.85
CA LEU A 54 7.76 0.60 6.64
C LEU A 54 7.62 -0.28 5.39
N GLU A 55 8.17 -1.50 5.41
CA GLU A 55 8.07 -2.45 4.30
C GLU A 55 6.61 -2.78 3.92
N LYS A 56 5.75 -2.98 4.92
CA LYS A 56 4.32 -3.26 4.68
C LYS A 56 3.58 -2.04 4.14
N VAL A 57 3.91 -0.83 4.61
CA VAL A 57 3.33 0.40 4.08
C VAL A 57 3.77 0.61 2.63
N GLU A 58 5.04 0.36 2.30
CA GLU A 58 5.56 0.38 0.93
C GLU A 58 4.88 -0.65 0.02
N HIS A 59 4.59 -1.84 0.54
CA HIS A 59 3.81 -2.83 -0.19
C HIS A 59 2.40 -2.33 -0.51
N ILE A 60 1.72 -1.69 0.45
CA ILE A 60 0.40 -1.11 0.22
C ILE A 60 0.49 0.05 -0.76
N ALA A 61 1.50 0.92 -0.63
CA ALA A 61 1.68 2.08 -1.49
C ALA A 61 1.87 1.72 -2.96
N ARG A 62 2.37 0.51 -3.27
CA ARG A 62 2.50 0.00 -4.64
C ARG A 62 1.17 -0.33 -5.32
N ASP A 63 0.17 -0.71 -4.54
CA ASP A 63 -1.19 -0.98 -5.01
C ASP A 63 -2.21 -0.62 -3.92
N PRO A 64 -2.49 0.67 -3.65
CA PRO A 64 -3.25 1.09 -2.47
C PRO A 64 -4.69 0.61 -2.45
N HIS A 65 -5.24 0.29 -3.63
CA HIS A 65 -6.60 -0.24 -3.81
C HIS A 65 -6.62 -1.77 -3.90
N GLY A 66 -5.45 -2.41 -3.87
CA GLY A 66 -5.28 -3.85 -3.87
C GLY A 66 -5.79 -4.53 -2.61
N VAL A 67 -5.91 -5.87 -2.70
CA VAL A 67 -6.24 -6.70 -1.54
C VAL A 67 -4.97 -6.96 -0.74
N HIS A 68 -4.92 -6.37 0.46
CA HIS A 68 -3.79 -6.53 1.38
C HIS A 68 -4.19 -7.29 2.64
N ASN A 69 -3.36 -8.25 3.03
CA ASN A 69 -3.57 -9.01 4.26
C ASN A 69 -3.52 -8.11 5.49
N ASN A 70 -4.41 -8.35 6.46
CA ASN A 70 -4.50 -7.61 7.72
C ASN A 70 -4.83 -6.12 7.59
N VAL A 71 -5.37 -5.70 6.45
CA VAL A 71 -5.95 -4.37 6.25
C VAL A 71 -7.47 -4.44 6.46
N THR A 72 -8.02 -3.45 7.14
CA THR A 72 -9.47 -3.30 7.32
C THR A 72 -9.84 -1.84 7.17
N LYS A 73 -10.95 -1.53 6.48
CA LYS A 73 -11.51 -0.17 6.47
C LYS A 73 -11.97 0.22 7.87
N LEU A 74 -11.72 1.46 8.26
CA LEU A 74 -12.17 1.99 9.54
C LEU A 74 -13.70 2.15 9.54
N GLN A 75 -14.30 1.97 10.72
CA GLN A 75 -15.73 2.22 10.93
C GLN A 75 -15.89 3.64 11.48
N GLY A 76 -16.87 4.40 10.99
CA GLY A 76 -17.19 5.75 11.45
C GLY A 76 -16.25 6.87 10.98
N ARG A 77 -15.20 6.56 10.22
CA ARG A 77 -14.35 7.55 9.54
C ARG A 77 -13.67 6.96 8.30
N ASP A 78 -13.24 7.83 7.39
CA ASP A 78 -12.45 7.42 6.25
C ASP A 78 -11.04 6.97 6.65
N GLY A 79 -10.50 6.04 5.87
CA GLY A 79 -9.20 5.45 6.08
C GLY A 79 -9.23 3.97 6.44
N TYR A 80 -8.05 3.46 6.69
CA TYR A 80 -7.76 2.05 6.80
C TYR A 80 -6.85 1.80 8.00
N ARG A 81 -6.93 0.58 8.52
CA ARG A 81 -6.07 0.06 9.57
C ARG A 81 -5.34 -1.15 9.05
N LEU A 82 -4.02 -1.07 8.98
CA LEU A 82 -3.14 -2.23 8.82
C LEU A 82 -2.71 -2.74 10.20
N ARG A 83 -2.76 -4.05 10.40
CA ARG A 83 -2.20 -4.71 11.60
C ARG A 83 -0.85 -5.36 11.30
N VAL A 84 0.15 -5.06 12.13
CA VAL A 84 1.51 -5.62 12.07
C VAL A 84 1.88 -6.18 13.44
N GLY A 85 1.54 -7.45 13.67
CA GLY A 85 1.66 -8.07 15.00
C GLY A 85 0.78 -7.36 16.02
N ASP A 86 1.39 -6.75 17.03
CA ASP A 86 0.71 -5.93 18.04
C ASP A 86 0.69 -4.43 17.72
N TRP A 87 1.06 -4.02 16.51
CA TRP A 87 0.98 -2.63 16.07
C TRP A 87 -0.17 -2.40 15.09
N ARG A 88 -0.76 -1.21 15.14
CA ARG A 88 -1.79 -0.71 14.23
C ARG A 88 -1.26 0.51 13.50
N VAL A 89 -1.34 0.47 12.18
CA VAL A 89 -1.00 1.60 11.30
C VAL A 89 -2.31 2.15 10.75
N LEU A 90 -2.61 3.40 11.05
CA LEU A 90 -3.76 4.11 10.52
C LEU A 90 -3.31 4.93 9.32
N TYR A 91 -4.00 4.79 8.20
CA TYR A 91 -3.65 5.52 6.99
C TYR A 91 -4.87 5.87 6.15
N THR A 92 -4.74 6.91 5.33
CA THR A 92 -5.74 7.33 4.34
C THR A 92 -5.11 7.35 2.96
N ILE A 93 -5.94 7.19 1.93
CA ILE A 93 -5.50 7.24 0.53
C ILE A 93 -6.16 8.47 -0.11
N ASN A 94 -5.34 9.36 -0.68
CA ASN A 94 -5.80 10.48 -1.49
C ASN A 94 -5.48 10.20 -2.96
N ASN A 95 -6.49 9.76 -3.70
CA ASN A 95 -6.35 9.44 -5.12
C ASN A 95 -6.03 10.65 -6.00
N ASN A 96 -6.47 11.85 -5.60
CA ASN A 96 -6.25 13.06 -6.38
C ASN A 96 -4.78 13.50 -6.34
N GLN A 97 -4.06 13.13 -5.28
CA GLN A 97 -2.66 13.49 -5.06
C GLN A 97 -1.72 12.29 -5.20
N LEU A 98 -2.25 11.08 -5.44
CA LEU A 98 -1.50 9.83 -5.39
C LEU A 98 -0.70 9.70 -4.07
N VAL A 99 -1.35 9.98 -2.94
CA VAL A 99 -0.74 9.96 -1.61
C VAL A 99 -1.37 8.90 -0.72
N LEU A 100 -0.51 8.10 -0.07
CA LEU A 100 -0.86 7.29 1.10
C LEU A 100 -0.34 8.02 2.34
N LEU A 101 -1.26 8.60 3.11
CA LEU A 101 -0.94 9.33 4.33
C LEU A 101 -1.04 8.39 5.52
N VAL A 102 0.10 8.07 6.13
CA VAL A 102 0.16 7.38 7.42
C VAL A 102 -0.13 8.39 8.53
N VAL A 103 -1.32 8.27 9.11
CA VAL A 103 -1.85 9.16 10.13
C VAL A 103 -1.25 8.84 11.49
N ASP A 104 -1.16 7.56 11.86
CA ASP A 104 -0.59 7.15 13.14
C ASP A 104 -0.08 5.71 13.15
N VAL A 105 0.80 5.41 14.10
CA VAL A 105 1.32 4.07 14.36
C VAL A 105 1.25 3.79 15.86
N LEU A 106 0.38 2.88 16.26
CA LEU A 106 -0.04 2.71 17.66
C LEU A 106 0.19 1.27 18.14
N PRO A 107 0.67 1.05 19.38
CA PRO A 107 0.77 -0.29 19.95
C PRO A 107 -0.63 -0.83 20.31
N ARG A 108 -0.68 -2.12 20.64
CA ARG A 108 -1.92 -2.79 21.03
C ARG A 108 -2.35 -2.29 22.41
N GLY A 109 -3.49 -1.59 22.44
CA GLY A 109 -4.09 -1.05 23.66
C GLY A 109 -4.20 0.48 23.66
N ASP A 110 -3.33 1.18 22.91
CA ASP A 110 -3.38 2.66 22.80
C ASP A 110 -4.20 3.17 21.61
N ALA A 111 -4.69 2.28 20.75
CA ALA A 111 -5.51 2.65 19.59
C ALA A 111 -6.93 3.18 19.92
N TYR A 112 -7.20 3.50 21.19
CA TYR A 112 -8.45 4.07 21.70
C TYR A 112 -8.24 5.26 22.64
N ARG A 113 -7.04 5.87 22.64
CA ARG A 113 -6.82 7.15 23.31
C ARG A 113 -6.86 8.23 22.21
N HIS A 114 -7.82 9.15 22.32
CA HIS A 114 -8.18 10.25 21.40
C HIS A 114 -9.37 9.96 20.48
#